data_AF-A0A933PGE4-F1
#
_entry.id   AF-A0A933PGE4-F1
#
_cell.length_a   1.000
_cell.length_b   1.000
_cell.length_c   1.000
_cell.angle_alpha   90.00
_cell.angle_beta   90.00
_cell.angle_gamma   90.00
#
_symmetry.space_group_name_H-M   'P 1'
#
loop_
_entity.id
_entity.type
_entity.pdbx_description
1 polymer ?
#
loop_
_entity_poly.entity_id
_entity_poly.type
_entity_poly.pdbx_seq_one_letter_code
_entity_poly.pdbx_strand_id
1 'polypeptide(L)'
;MTVDVLAVMADAYRESGPWEPQVVVRDFLLTIPRHHVEQQLAALLDDGTVSPGDPGKVRLTLRTRVSLFSRPMLMGWLHTAHRRPPGGHELAALVAIRAELREVCSYCLVAPEEDGLAQRAVEIAAVLATVDLDPRAMDVAAGLPGTARSQVASLTEGAEASCSSIAELQARARRHIASYREAHQRVR
;
A
#
# COMPACT_ATOMS: atom_id res chain seq x y z
N MET A 1 -16.23 10.84 -23.96
CA MET A 1 -15.22 10.70 -22.90
C MET A 1 -14.72 9.28 -22.97
N THR A 2 -13.45 9.08 -23.33
CA THR A 2 -12.84 7.74 -23.36
C THR A 2 -12.53 7.31 -21.93
N VAL A 3 -13.16 6.24 -21.46
CA VAL A 3 -12.86 5.62 -20.16
C VAL A 3 -11.48 4.96 -20.28
N ASP A 4 -10.60 5.24 -19.33
CA ASP A 4 -9.21 4.77 -19.27
C ASP A 4 -9.10 3.55 -18.34
N VAL A 5 -8.52 2.45 -18.84
CA VAL A 5 -8.33 1.21 -18.07
C VAL A 5 -7.52 1.46 -16.80
N LEU A 6 -6.49 2.31 -16.85
CA LEU A 6 -5.67 2.60 -15.67
C LEU A 6 -6.48 3.34 -14.60
N ALA A 7 -7.29 4.31 -15.01
CA ALA A 7 -8.17 5.03 -14.09
C ALA A 7 -9.16 4.09 -13.39
N VAL A 8 -9.80 3.19 -14.15
CA VAL A 8 -10.71 2.18 -13.60
C VAL A 8 -9.99 1.26 -12.62
N MET A 9 -8.78 0.81 -12.93
CA MET A 9 -7.98 -0.02 -12.03
C MET A 9 -7.57 0.72 -10.76
N ALA A 10 -7.16 1.99 -10.88
CA ALA A 10 -6.78 2.82 -9.74
C ALA A 10 -7.98 3.08 -8.82
N ASP A 11 -9.16 3.35 -9.38
CA ASP A 11 -10.39 3.55 -8.61
C ASP A 11 -10.84 2.26 -7.93
N ALA A 12 -10.85 1.14 -8.65
CA ALA A 12 -11.13 -0.17 -8.08
C ALA A 12 -10.18 -0.50 -6.91
N TYR A 13 -8.88 -0.20 -7.05
CA TYR A 13 -7.92 -0.40 -5.97
C TYR A 13 -8.17 0.54 -4.78
N ARG A 14 -8.55 1.81 -5.00
CA ARG A 14 -8.88 2.75 -3.92
C ARG A 14 -10.14 2.33 -3.17
N GLU A 15 -11.14 1.80 -3.86
CA GLU A 15 -12.44 1.43 -3.28
C GLU A 15 -12.42 0.04 -2.64
N SER A 16 -11.95 -0.95 -3.39
CA SER A 16 -11.87 -2.35 -2.94
C SER A 16 -10.64 -2.65 -2.11
N GLY A 17 -9.68 -1.74 -2.04
CA GLY A 17 -8.52 -1.86 -1.17
C GLY A 17 -7.73 -3.18 -1.29
N PRO A 18 -6.99 -3.55 -0.23
CA PRO A 18 -6.05 -4.67 -0.29
C PRO A 18 -6.70 -6.05 -0.20
N TRP A 19 -8.02 -6.14 -0.01
CA TRP A 19 -8.73 -7.43 0.00
C TRP A 19 -9.03 -7.96 -1.40
N GLU A 20 -9.08 -7.10 -2.41
CA GLU A 20 -9.24 -7.50 -3.81
C GLU A 20 -8.33 -6.68 -4.73
N PRO A 21 -7.01 -6.95 -4.72
CA PRO A 21 -6.02 -6.11 -5.41
C PRO A 21 -5.94 -6.37 -6.93
N GLN A 22 -6.81 -7.21 -7.48
CA GLN A 22 -6.81 -7.62 -8.88
C GLN A 22 -8.17 -7.35 -9.53
N VAL A 23 -8.16 -6.88 -10.77
CA VAL A 23 -9.36 -6.55 -11.54
C VAL A 23 -9.57 -7.59 -12.64
N VAL A 24 -10.81 -8.03 -12.83
CA VAL A 24 -11.17 -8.97 -13.90
C VAL A 24 -11.17 -8.23 -15.23
N VAL A 25 -10.39 -8.71 -16.20
CA VAL A 25 -10.26 -8.06 -17.52
C VAL A 25 -11.60 -7.94 -18.25
N ARG A 26 -12.48 -8.92 -18.04
CA ARG A 26 -13.83 -8.94 -18.63
C ARG A 26 -14.66 -7.74 -18.18
N ASP A 27 -14.43 -7.19 -17.00
CA ASP A 27 -15.23 -6.07 -16.47
C ASP A 27 -14.99 -4.78 -17.25
N PHE A 28 -13.79 -4.58 -17.79
CA PHE A 28 -13.51 -3.46 -18.70
C PHE A 28 -14.35 -3.50 -19.96
N LEU A 29 -14.68 -4.69 -20.45
CA LEU A 29 -15.46 -4.88 -21.69
C LEU A 29 -16.93 -4.46 -21.54
N LEU A 30 -17.39 -4.22 -20.30
CA LEU A 30 -18.74 -3.69 -20.04
C LEU A 30 -18.85 -2.20 -20.41
N THR A 31 -17.73 -1.47 -20.42
CA THR A 31 -17.71 -0.01 -20.57
C THR A 31 -16.74 0.48 -21.65
N ILE A 32 -15.74 -0.33 -22.03
CA ILE A 32 -14.68 0.01 -22.98
C ILE A 32 -14.71 -0.99 -24.16
N PRO A 33 -14.65 -0.52 -25.42
CA PRO A 33 -14.55 -1.40 -26.58
C PRO A 33 -13.32 -2.32 -26.52
N ARG A 34 -13.49 -3.59 -26.91
CA ARG A 34 -12.46 -4.63 -26.82
C ARG A 34 -11.09 -4.21 -27.37
N HIS A 35 -11.05 -3.63 -28.57
CA HIS A 35 -9.78 -3.22 -29.19
C HIS A 35 -9.04 -2.14 -28.38
N HIS A 36 -9.77 -1.22 -27.73
CA HIS A 36 -9.17 -0.21 -26.84
C HIS A 36 -8.67 -0.83 -25.55
N VAL A 37 -9.39 -1.79 -24.96
CA VAL A 37 -8.93 -2.53 -23.76
C VAL A 37 -7.65 -3.28 -24.07
N GLU A 38 -7.60 -4.01 -25.19
CA GLU A 38 -6.42 -4.77 -25.61
C GLU A 38 -5.22 -3.84 -25.84
N GLN A 39 -5.41 -2.71 -26.53
CA GLN A 39 -4.36 -1.73 -26.79
C GLN A 39 -3.83 -1.07 -25.51
N GLN A 40 -4.73 -0.63 -24.61
CA GLN A 40 -4.35 0.02 -23.35
C GLN A 40 -3.67 -0.97 -22.39
N LEU A 41 -4.22 -2.18 -22.23
CA LEU A 41 -3.59 -3.20 -21.39
C LEU A 41 -2.22 -3.62 -21.90
N ALA A 42 -2.04 -3.74 -23.22
CA ALA A 42 -0.72 -4.04 -23.79
C ALA A 42 0.30 -2.96 -23.41
N ALA A 43 -0.04 -1.67 -23.59
CA ALA A 43 0.83 -0.57 -23.22
C ALA A 43 1.17 -0.55 -21.71
N LEU A 44 0.18 -0.77 -20.85
CA LEU A 44 0.36 -0.79 -19.39
C LEU A 44 1.16 -2.02 -18.89
N LEU A 45 1.12 -3.13 -19.64
CA LEU A 45 1.95 -4.30 -19.36
C LEU A 45 3.39 -4.05 -19.79
N ASP A 46 3.58 -3.45 -20.96
CA ASP A 46 4.90 -3.14 -21.52
C ASP A 46 5.66 -2.10 -20.68
N ASP A 47 4.96 -1.10 -20.12
CA ASP A 47 5.57 -0.08 -19.26
C ASP A 47 5.72 -0.50 -17.78
N GLY A 48 5.17 -1.67 -17.42
CA GLY A 48 5.22 -2.22 -16.06
C GLY A 48 4.30 -1.53 -15.06
N THR A 49 3.29 -0.77 -15.51
CA THR A 49 2.26 -0.16 -14.65
C THR A 49 1.33 -1.23 -14.09
N VAL A 50 1.00 -2.25 -14.89
CA VAL A 50 0.20 -3.41 -14.47
C VAL A 50 0.99 -4.70 -14.68
N SER A 51 0.61 -5.75 -13.96
CA SER A 51 1.14 -7.10 -14.17
C SER A 51 0.02 -8.13 -14.25
N PRO A 52 0.30 -9.30 -14.85
CA PRO A 52 -0.64 -10.40 -14.88
C PRO A 52 -1.08 -10.83 -13.47
N GLY A 53 -2.39 -11.03 -13.32
CA GLY A 53 -3.03 -11.54 -12.12
C GLY A 53 -3.19 -13.06 -12.14
N ASP A 54 -4.21 -13.51 -11.41
CA ASP A 54 -4.83 -14.81 -11.61
C ASP A 54 -5.41 -14.90 -13.04
N PRO A 55 -5.76 -16.11 -13.54
CA PRO A 55 -6.31 -16.25 -14.88
C PRO A 55 -7.48 -15.30 -15.16
N GLY A 56 -7.33 -14.46 -16.18
CA GLY A 56 -8.32 -13.45 -16.57
C GLY A 56 -8.33 -12.17 -15.73
N LYS A 57 -7.35 -11.99 -14.84
CA LYS A 57 -7.20 -10.79 -14.01
C LYS A 57 -5.89 -10.06 -14.29
N VAL A 58 -5.90 -8.76 -14.00
CA VAL A 58 -4.72 -7.87 -14.01
C VAL A 58 -4.64 -7.15 -12.68
N ARG A 59 -3.42 -6.80 -12.26
CA ARG A 59 -3.19 -6.08 -11.00
C ARG A 59 -2.25 -4.90 -11.22
N LEU A 60 -2.39 -3.86 -10.40
CA LEU A 60 -1.42 -2.78 -10.38
C LEU A 60 -0.09 -3.30 -9.81
N THR A 61 1.03 -2.91 -10.41
CA THR A 61 2.35 -3.23 -9.85
C THR A 61 2.58 -2.48 -8.54
N LEU A 62 3.56 -2.92 -7.73
CA LEU A 62 3.90 -2.23 -6.49
C LEU A 62 4.29 -0.77 -6.74
N ARG A 63 5.05 -0.51 -7.81
CA ARG A 63 5.41 0.83 -8.25
C ARG A 63 4.18 1.74 -8.41
N THR A 64 3.18 1.25 -9.14
CA THR A 64 1.93 1.98 -9.37
C THR A 64 1.09 2.09 -8.10
N ARG A 65 1.03 1.04 -7.28
CA ARG A 65 0.33 1.10 -5.99
C ARG A 65 0.91 2.19 -5.11
N VAL A 66 2.24 2.31 -5.00
CA VAL A 66 2.91 3.33 -4.16
C VAL A 66 2.43 4.75 -4.51
N SER A 67 2.30 5.07 -5.80
CA SER A 67 1.88 6.41 -6.25
C SER A 67 0.41 6.72 -5.95
N LEU A 68 -0.43 5.71 -5.71
CA LEU A 68 -1.84 5.87 -5.34
C LEU A 68 -2.06 6.12 -3.85
N PHE A 69 -1.06 5.85 -3.00
CA PHE A 69 -1.23 6.00 -1.56
C PHE A 69 -1.47 7.45 -1.19
N SER A 70 -2.65 7.70 -0.64
CA SER A 70 -3.09 9.01 -0.21
C SER A 70 -3.91 8.88 1.07
N ARG A 71 -4.04 10.00 1.80
CA ARG A 71 -4.80 10.05 3.04
C ARG A 71 -6.25 9.60 2.86
N PRO A 72 -6.99 10.09 1.84
CA PRO A 72 -8.38 9.69 1.66
C PRO A 72 -8.53 8.19 1.42
N MET A 73 -7.61 7.58 0.67
CA MET A 73 -7.62 6.15 0.38
C MET A 73 -7.41 5.33 1.67
N LEU A 74 -6.34 5.63 2.40
CA LEU A 74 -5.98 4.92 3.62
C LEU A 74 -7.06 5.04 4.71
N MET A 75 -7.61 6.24 4.90
CA MET A 75 -8.71 6.46 5.84
C MET A 75 -10.01 5.78 5.39
N GLY A 76 -10.27 5.75 4.07
CA GLY A 76 -11.40 5.02 3.49
C GLY A 76 -11.32 3.53 3.77
N TRP A 77 -10.13 2.93 3.65
CA TRP A 77 -9.91 1.53 3.98
C TRP A 77 -10.10 1.22 5.46
N LEU A 78 -9.57 2.05 6.35
CA LEU A 78 -9.77 1.88 7.79
C LEU A 78 -11.24 2.00 8.19
N HIS A 79 -11.92 3.01 7.66
CA HIS A 79 -13.35 3.18 7.88
C HIS A 79 -14.15 1.98 7.38
N THR A 80 -13.76 1.43 6.23
CA THR A 80 -14.38 0.22 5.66
C THR A 80 -14.10 -1.00 6.53
N ALA A 81 -12.89 -1.15 7.06
CA ALA A 81 -12.53 -2.23 7.97
C ALA A 81 -13.36 -2.17 9.27
N HIS A 82 -13.47 -1.00 9.91
CA HIS A 82 -14.25 -0.81 11.14
C HIS A 82 -15.77 -0.91 10.95
N ARG A 83 -16.26 -0.70 9.72
CA ARG A 83 -17.68 -0.93 9.38
C ARG A 83 -18.02 -2.40 9.15
N ARG A 84 -17.03 -3.28 9.01
CA ARG A 84 -17.29 -4.72 8.93
C ARG A 84 -17.74 -5.22 10.30
N PRO A 85 -18.58 -6.27 10.34
CA PRO A 85 -19.04 -6.83 11.62
C PRO A 85 -17.85 -7.15 12.53
N PRO A 86 -17.87 -6.71 13.81
CA PRO A 86 -16.80 -6.99 14.75
C PRO A 86 -16.60 -8.51 14.89
N GLY A 87 -15.35 -8.95 14.92
CA GLY A 87 -14.97 -10.36 14.88
C GLY A 87 -13.94 -10.67 13.79
N GLY A 88 -13.96 -11.89 13.26
CA GLY A 88 -12.95 -12.35 12.28
C GLY A 88 -12.87 -11.53 10.99
N HIS A 89 -13.93 -10.80 10.61
CA HIS A 89 -13.98 -10.03 9.37
C HIS A 89 -13.31 -8.66 9.46
N GLU A 90 -13.46 -7.94 10.58
CA GLU A 90 -12.73 -6.70 10.86
C GLU A 90 -11.23 -7.02 11.01
N LEU A 91 -10.89 -8.04 11.82
CA LEU A 91 -9.50 -8.45 12.02
C LEU A 91 -8.84 -8.86 10.70
N ALA A 92 -9.53 -9.64 9.85
CA ALA A 92 -9.03 -9.99 8.53
C ALA A 92 -8.79 -8.77 7.63
N ALA A 93 -9.67 -7.75 7.69
CA ALA A 93 -9.48 -6.52 6.93
C ALA A 93 -8.28 -5.71 7.42
N LEU A 94 -8.09 -5.57 8.73
CA LEU A 94 -6.91 -4.92 9.32
C LEU A 94 -5.62 -5.68 8.97
N VAL A 95 -5.66 -7.02 8.99
CA VAL A 95 -4.53 -7.87 8.55
C VAL A 95 -4.21 -7.62 7.07
N ALA A 96 -5.21 -7.50 6.20
CA ALA A 96 -5.02 -7.20 4.78
C ALA A 96 -4.37 -5.81 4.58
N ILE A 97 -4.85 -4.78 5.29
CA ILE A 97 -4.25 -3.43 5.24
C ILE A 97 -2.79 -3.47 5.69
N ARG A 98 -2.48 -4.17 6.78
CA ARG A 98 -1.09 -4.32 7.24
C ARG A 98 -0.23 -5.09 6.25
N ALA A 99 -0.77 -6.12 5.59
CA ALA A 99 -0.04 -6.89 4.59
C ALA A 99 0.34 -6.01 3.40
N GLU A 100 -0.60 -5.21 2.90
CA GLU A 100 -0.39 -4.25 1.81
C GLU A 100 0.66 -3.19 2.17
N LEU A 101 0.51 -2.55 3.33
CA LEU A 101 1.48 -1.57 3.83
C LEU A 101 2.88 -2.17 3.94
N ARG A 102 3.01 -3.44 4.37
CA ARG A 102 4.31 -4.13 4.43
C ARG A 102 4.90 -4.41 3.06
N GLU A 103 4.07 -4.83 2.10
CA GLU A 103 4.51 -5.11 0.73
C GLU A 103 5.06 -3.83 0.08
N VAL A 104 4.30 -2.73 0.20
CA VAL A 104 4.69 -1.40 -0.27
C VAL A 104 5.93 -0.87 0.46
N CYS A 105 5.99 -1.00 1.79
CA CYS A 105 7.18 -0.62 2.57
C CYS A 105 8.42 -1.39 2.11
N SER A 106 8.29 -2.71 1.90
CA SER A 106 9.39 -3.54 1.39
C SER A 106 9.83 -3.13 -0.01
N TYR A 107 8.90 -2.78 -0.90
CA TYR A 107 9.23 -2.26 -2.22
C TYR A 107 10.03 -0.95 -2.10
N CYS A 108 9.53 0.01 -1.34
CA CYS A 108 10.17 1.31 -1.15
C CYS A 108 11.57 1.22 -0.51
N LEU A 109 11.86 0.18 0.28
CA LEU A 109 13.18 -0.05 0.90
C LEU A 109 14.21 -0.68 -0.03
N VAL A 110 13.76 -1.39 -1.08
CA VAL A 110 14.60 -2.21 -1.97
C VAL A 110 14.70 -1.60 -3.37
N ALA A 111 13.71 -0.82 -3.79
CA ALA A 111 13.69 -0.17 -5.09
C ALA A 111 14.90 0.78 -5.26
N PRO A 112 15.65 0.68 -6.37
CA PRO A 112 16.82 1.51 -6.61
C PRO A 112 16.42 2.97 -6.94
N GLU A 113 17.05 3.93 -6.24
CA GLU A 113 17.21 5.36 -6.55
C GLU A 113 15.99 6.15 -7.08
N GLU A 114 14.75 5.83 -6.70
CA GLU A 114 13.64 6.78 -6.83
C GLU A 114 13.62 7.72 -5.60
N ASP A 115 13.82 9.02 -5.85
CA ASP A 115 13.80 10.07 -4.83
C ASP A 115 12.51 9.99 -3.99
N GLY A 116 12.66 9.99 -2.66
CA GLY A 116 11.53 10.00 -1.73
C GLY A 116 10.95 8.63 -1.35
N LEU A 117 11.24 7.53 -2.06
CA LEU A 117 10.76 6.20 -1.65
C LEU A 117 11.31 5.78 -0.28
N ALA A 118 12.56 6.10 -0.03
CA ALA A 118 13.25 5.91 1.24
C ALA A 118 12.50 6.56 2.44
N GLN A 119 12.00 7.78 2.24
CA GLN A 119 11.22 8.52 3.22
C GLN A 119 9.82 7.91 3.35
N ARG A 120 9.20 7.56 2.22
CA ARG A 120 7.90 6.88 2.19
C ARG A 120 7.89 5.56 2.95
N ALA A 121 8.95 4.76 2.81
CA ALA A 121 9.12 3.52 3.55
C ALA A 121 9.12 3.74 5.08
N VAL A 122 9.80 4.79 5.53
CA VAL A 122 9.88 5.15 6.96
C VAL A 122 8.50 5.57 7.49
N GLU A 123 7.75 6.36 6.74
CA GLU A 123 6.41 6.80 7.13
C GLU A 123 5.44 5.61 7.23
N ILE A 124 5.49 4.69 6.25
CA ILE A 124 4.68 3.45 6.29
C ILE A 124 5.13 2.53 7.45
N ALA A 125 6.43 2.46 7.74
CA ALA A 125 6.92 1.67 8.87
C ALA A 125 6.46 2.24 10.22
N ALA A 126 6.34 3.56 10.35
CA ALA A 126 5.79 4.20 11.56
C ALA A 126 4.33 3.82 11.79
N VAL A 127 3.52 3.80 10.73
CA VAL A 127 2.15 3.26 10.78
C VAL A 127 2.13 1.82 11.26
N LEU A 128 2.96 0.98 10.66
CA LEU A 128 3.03 -0.45 10.98
C LEU A 128 3.50 -0.73 12.42
N ALA A 129 4.19 0.22 13.05
CA ALA A 129 4.59 0.12 14.46
C ALA A 129 3.42 0.39 15.43
N THR A 130 2.34 1.04 14.98
CA THR A 130 1.15 1.23 15.81
C THR A 130 0.33 -0.06 15.94
N VAL A 131 -0.30 -0.24 17.10
CA VAL A 131 -1.11 -1.44 17.38
C VAL A 131 -2.36 -1.47 16.50
N ASP A 132 -3.07 -0.35 16.39
CA ASP A 132 -4.39 -0.28 15.77
C ASP A 132 -4.45 0.45 14.42
N LEU A 133 -3.32 0.64 13.72
CA LEU A 133 -3.25 1.50 12.51
C LEU A 133 -3.82 2.91 12.79
N ASP A 134 -3.29 3.53 13.84
CA ASP A 134 -3.78 4.82 14.37
C ASP A 134 -3.94 5.86 13.25
N PRO A 135 -5.12 6.50 13.09
CA PRO A 135 -5.36 7.51 12.07
C PRO A 135 -4.29 8.60 11.98
N ARG A 136 -3.69 9.02 13.11
CA ARG A 136 -2.61 10.02 13.09
C ARG A 136 -1.32 9.49 12.48
N ALA A 137 -1.02 8.21 12.67
CA ALA A 137 0.11 7.58 12.01
C ALA A 137 -0.15 7.44 10.49
N MET A 138 -1.38 7.09 10.12
CA MET A 138 -1.77 6.95 8.71
C MET A 138 -1.68 8.29 7.95
N ASP A 139 -1.99 9.38 8.63
CA ASP A 139 -1.84 10.75 8.13
C ASP A 139 -0.38 11.06 7.74
N VAL A 140 0.59 10.51 8.48
CA VAL A 140 2.03 10.61 8.15
C VAL A 140 2.37 9.75 6.94
N ALA A 141 1.95 8.47 6.92
CA ALA A 141 2.17 7.56 5.77
C ALA A 141 1.45 7.97 4.50
N ALA A 142 0.48 8.89 4.57
CA ALA A 142 -0.18 9.46 3.43
C ALA A 142 0.62 10.60 2.77
N GLY A 143 1.73 11.05 3.36
CA GLY A 143 2.57 12.12 2.81
C GLY A 143 2.02 13.52 3.04
N LEU A 144 1.33 13.76 4.16
CA LEU A 144 0.93 15.13 4.52
C LEU A 144 2.18 16.00 4.76
N PRO A 145 2.28 17.18 4.12
CA PRO A 145 3.40 18.08 4.33
C PRO A 145 3.32 18.71 5.73
N GLY A 146 4.43 18.64 6.45
CA GLY A 146 4.63 19.29 7.75
C GLY A 146 4.79 18.28 8.88
N THR A 147 5.99 18.23 9.45
CA THR A 147 6.38 17.49 10.68
C THR A 147 6.65 15.98 10.57
N ALA A 148 6.88 15.45 9.36
CA ALA A 148 7.22 14.03 9.14
C ALA A 148 8.38 13.52 10.02
N ARG A 149 9.39 14.33 10.34
CA ARG A 149 10.53 13.87 11.17
C ARG A 149 10.20 13.78 12.67
N SER A 150 9.54 14.76 13.28
CA SER A 150 9.24 14.74 14.72
C SER A 150 8.02 13.86 15.05
N GLN A 151 7.06 13.75 14.14
CA GLN A 151 5.90 12.88 14.32
C GLN A 151 6.25 11.41 14.10
N VAL A 152 7.11 11.08 13.12
CA VAL A 152 7.64 9.71 12.98
C VAL A 152 8.45 9.33 14.22
N ALA A 153 9.30 10.24 14.72
CA ALA A 153 10.05 9.99 15.96
C ALA A 153 9.10 9.69 17.13
N SER A 154 8.08 10.53 17.35
CA SER A 154 7.10 10.35 18.42
C SER A 154 6.23 9.09 18.28
N LEU A 155 5.81 8.73 17.07
CA LEU A 155 5.07 7.48 16.82
C LEU A 155 5.92 6.22 17.07
N THR A 156 7.25 6.35 17.06
CA THR A 156 8.20 5.26 17.34
C THR A 156 8.78 5.27 18.76
N GLU A 157 8.38 6.23 19.61
CA GLU A 157 8.88 6.40 21.00
C GLU A 157 8.54 5.23 21.94
N GLY A 158 7.68 4.29 21.52
CA GLY A 158 7.38 3.05 22.26
C GLY A 158 8.51 2.00 22.31
N ALA A 159 9.69 2.25 21.75
CA ALA A 159 10.88 1.43 22.00
C ALA A 159 12.15 2.29 21.96
N GLU A 160 12.89 2.25 23.07
CA GLU A 160 14.14 2.95 23.38
C GLU A 160 15.05 3.13 22.14
N ALA A 161 15.05 4.32 21.55
CA ALA A 161 16.17 4.98 20.87
C ALA A 161 15.65 6.17 20.05
N SER A 162 16.07 7.37 20.45
CA SER A 162 16.01 8.58 19.63
C SER A 162 16.75 8.33 18.31
N CYS A 163 16.03 8.22 17.20
CA CYS A 163 16.63 8.07 15.87
C CYS A 163 17.05 9.44 15.36
N SER A 164 18.35 9.64 15.16
CA SER A 164 18.95 10.94 14.82
C SER A 164 19.04 11.19 13.31
N SER A 165 18.97 10.14 12.48
CA SER A 165 19.09 10.24 11.02
C SER A 165 18.07 9.38 10.24
N ILE A 166 17.84 9.73 8.97
CA ILE A 166 16.97 8.96 8.05
C ILE A 166 17.53 7.53 7.85
N ALA A 167 18.86 7.37 7.81
CA ALA A 167 19.50 6.06 7.67
C ALA A 167 19.20 5.15 8.87
N GLU A 168 19.15 5.69 10.08
CA GLU A 168 18.77 4.94 11.28
C GLU A 168 17.30 4.53 11.27
N LEU A 169 16.41 5.43 10.83
CA LEU A 169 14.99 5.15 10.66
C LEU A 169 14.75 4.05 9.62
N GLN A 170 15.47 4.08 8.50
CA GLN A 170 15.42 3.03 7.48
C GLN A 170 15.92 1.69 8.01
N ALA A 171 17.03 1.68 8.76
CA ALA A 171 17.54 0.46 9.38
C ALA A 171 16.52 -0.14 10.36
N ARG A 172 15.80 0.70 11.11
CA ARG A 172 14.70 0.29 12.00
C ARG A 172 13.51 -0.26 11.22
N ALA A 173 13.10 0.41 10.14
CA ALA A 173 12.04 -0.06 9.25
C ALA A 173 12.38 -1.45 8.68
N ARG A 174 13.62 -1.65 8.21
CA ARG A 174 14.11 -2.96 7.74
C ARG A 174 14.02 -4.04 8.82
N ARG A 175 14.43 -3.73 10.07
CA ARG A 175 14.30 -4.66 11.20
C ARG A 175 12.86 -5.03 11.52
N HIS A 176 11.94 -4.05 11.49
CA HIS A 176 10.51 -4.28 11.75
C HIS A 176 9.87 -5.19 10.69
N ILE A 177 10.19 -4.98 9.41
CA ILE A 177 9.72 -5.84 8.32
C ILE A 177 10.32 -7.25 8.43
N ALA A 178 11.61 -7.36 8.78
CA ALA A 178 12.29 -8.64 8.95
C ALA A 178 11.72 -9.47 10.11
N SER A 179 11.51 -8.87 11.29
CA SER A 179 10.98 -9.58 12.46
C SER A 179 9.57 -10.15 12.21
N TYR A 180 8.74 -9.42 11.46
CA TYR A 180 7.42 -9.92 11.08
C TYR A 180 7.49 -11.12 10.13
N ARG A 181 8.41 -11.10 9.15
CA ARG A 181 8.62 -12.23 8.23
C ARG A 181 9.03 -13.49 8.99
N GLU A 182 9.95 -13.37 9.95
CA GLU A 182 10.39 -14.47 10.81
C GLU A 182 9.24 -15.00 11.69
N ALA A 183 8.42 -14.11 12.26
CA ALA A 183 7.25 -14.51 13.05
C ALA A 183 6.21 -15.27 12.21
N HIS A 184 6.00 -14.90 10.94
CA HIS A 184 5.08 -15.61 10.05
C HIS A 184 5.62 -16.93 9.48
N GLN A 185 6.93 -17.06 9.32
CA GLN A 185 7.54 -18.33 8.89
C GLN A 185 7.47 -19.43 9.97
N ARG A 186 7.38 -19.05 11.25
CA ARG A 186 7.24 -19.99 12.38
C ARG A 186 5.81 -20.49 12.62
N VAL A 187 4.82 -19.96 11.89
CA VAL A 187 3.38 -20.27 12.06
C VAL A 187 2.86 -21.16 10.90
N ARG A 188 3.76 -21.67 10.05
CA ARG A 188 3.47 -22.70 9.04
C ARG A 188 4.09 -24.03 9.45
#